data_AF-A0A1B6HW30-F1
#
_entry.id   AF-A0A1B6HW30-F1
#
_cell.length_a   1.000
_cell.length_b   1.000
_cell.length_c   1.000
_cell.angle_alpha   90.00
_cell.angle_beta   90.00
_cell.angle_gamma   90.00
#
_symmetry.space_group_name_H-M   'P 1'
#
loop_
_entity.id
_entity.type
_entity.pdbx_description
1 polymer ?
#
loop_
_entity_poly.entity_id
_entity_poly.type
_entity_poly.pdbx_seq_one_letter_code
_entity_poly.pdbx_strand_id
1 'polypeptide(L)'
;IFYLTQLISIHKIMSENLDGLEEKLREVGIRLLELQKLAECPVCFYPLDVAHSQCRNGHAVCSSCTSKLNMCPLCKEQFVLSKPTLMNQLLDRLPKPCPFIRTGCSAILPEEGHEEYCEFR
;
A
#
# COMPACT_ATOMS: atom_id res chain seq x y z
N ILE A 1 -32.93 -36.93 -14.69
CA ILE A 1 -32.32 -36.15 -15.79
C ILE A 1 -32.55 -34.65 -15.60
N PHE A 2 -33.79 -34.17 -15.54
CA PHE A 2 -34.11 -32.73 -15.34
C PHE A 2 -33.48 -32.10 -14.08
N TYR A 3 -33.60 -32.76 -12.92
CA TYR A 3 -32.98 -32.27 -11.67
C TYR A 3 -31.45 -32.24 -11.72
N LEU A 4 -30.83 -33.20 -12.41
CA LEU A 4 -29.37 -33.26 -12.55
C LEU A 4 -28.85 -32.14 -13.45
N THR A 5 -29.54 -31.87 -14.56
CA THR A 5 -29.21 -30.73 -15.44
C THR A 5 -29.37 -29.39 -14.71
N GLN A 6 -30.38 -29.25 -13.85
CA GLN A 6 -30.58 -28.04 -13.05
C GLN A 6 -29.47 -27.85 -12.01
N LEU A 7 -29.04 -28.91 -11.33
CA LEU A 7 -27.91 -28.87 -10.38
C LEU A 7 -26.58 -28.51 -11.07
N ILE A 8 -26.32 -29.07 -12.25
CA ILE A 8 -25.12 -28.74 -13.04
C ILE A 8 -25.13 -27.26 -13.45
N SER A 9 -26.27 -26.74 -13.90
CA SER A 9 -26.41 -25.32 -14.24
C SER A 9 -26.19 -24.42 -13.03
N ILE A 10 -26.70 -24.77 -11.85
CA ILE A 10 -26.46 -24.02 -10.61
C ILE A 10 -24.98 -24.04 -10.22
N HIS A 11 -24.33 -25.21 -10.25
CA HIS A 11 -22.90 -25.33 -9.94
C HIS A 11 -22.05 -24.48 -10.92
N LYS A 12 -22.38 -24.50 -12.21
CA LYS A 12 -21.70 -23.68 -13.22
C LYS A 12 -21.84 -22.19 -12.91
N ILE A 13 -23.05 -21.71 -12.62
CA ILE A 13 -23.30 -20.30 -12.25
C ILE A 13 -22.53 -19.94 -10.97
N MET A 14 -22.51 -20.81 -9.96
CA MET A 14 -21.76 -20.57 -8.72
C MET A 14 -20.24 -20.48 -8.97
N SER A 15 -19.69 -21.36 -9.80
CA SER A 15 -18.28 -21.32 -10.21
C SER A 15 -17.96 -20.02 -10.95
N GLU A 16 -18.75 -19.65 -11.97
CA GLU A 16 -18.54 -18.43 -12.75
C GLU A 16 -18.62 -17.16 -11.88
N ASN A 17 -19.52 -17.15 -10.89
CA ASN A 17 -19.61 -16.05 -9.93
C ASN A 17 -18.38 -15.96 -9.01
N LEU A 18 -17.84 -17.10 -8.57
CA LEU A 18 -16.65 -17.15 -7.74
C LEU A 18 -15.42 -16.68 -8.52
N ASP A 19 -15.21 -17.20 -9.73
CA ASP A 19 -14.13 -16.78 -10.62
C ASP A 19 -14.21 -15.26 -10.91
N GLY A 20 -15.42 -14.75 -11.15
CA GLY A 20 -15.67 -13.33 -11.36
C GLY A 20 -15.40 -12.46 -10.12
N LEU A 21 -15.57 -13.01 -8.91
CA LEU A 21 -15.22 -12.31 -7.67
C LEU A 21 -13.70 -12.32 -7.44
N GLU A 22 -13.03 -13.43 -7.69
CA GLU A 22 -11.57 -13.57 -7.58
C GLU A 22 -10.84 -12.59 -8.51
N GLU A 23 -11.29 -12.46 -9.77
CA GLU A 23 -10.66 -11.51 -10.70
C GLU A 23 -10.85 -10.05 -10.26
N LYS A 24 -12.02 -9.69 -9.72
CA LYS A 24 -12.25 -8.35 -9.15
C LYS A 24 -11.37 -8.10 -7.93
N LEU A 25 -11.24 -9.08 -7.03
CA LEU A 25 -10.37 -8.97 -5.86
C LEU A 25 -8.92 -8.81 -6.28
N ARG A 26 -8.48 -9.54 -7.31
CA ARG A 26 -7.15 -9.40 -7.90
C ARG A 26 -6.92 -8.01 -8.48
N GLU A 27 -7.87 -7.45 -9.23
CA GLU A 27 -7.77 -6.08 -9.76
C GLU A 27 -7.65 -5.05 -8.63
N VAL A 28 -8.48 -5.16 -7.59
CA VAL A 28 -8.41 -4.28 -6.41
C VAL A 28 -7.07 -4.43 -5.70
N GLY A 29 -6.57 -5.65 -5.55
CA GLY A 29 -5.27 -5.94 -4.95
C GLY A 29 -4.12 -5.29 -5.71
N ILE A 30 -4.13 -5.34 -7.04
CA ILE A 30 -3.11 -4.68 -7.88
C ILE A 30 -3.12 -3.16 -7.67
N ARG A 31 -4.29 -2.53 -7.71
CA ARG A 31 -4.43 -1.09 -7.47
C ARG A 31 -3.95 -0.68 -6.08
N LEU A 32 -4.22 -1.52 -5.07
CA LEU A 32 -3.76 -1.29 -3.70
C LEU A 32 -2.23 -1.32 -3.59
N LEU A 33 -1.58 -2.29 -4.26
CA LEU A 33 -0.11 -2.36 -4.33
C LEU A 33 0.49 -1.13 -5.02
N GLU A 34 -0.15 -0.61 -6.07
CA GLU A 34 0.27 0.61 -6.74
C GLU A 34 0.18 1.83 -5.82
N LEU A 35 -0.90 1.97 -5.05
CA LEU A 35 -1.05 3.04 -4.07
C LEU A 35 0.00 2.96 -2.95
N GLN A 36 0.34 1.76 -2.50
CA GLN A 36 1.41 1.56 -1.52
C GLN A 36 2.76 2.03 -2.06
N LYS A 37 3.08 1.71 -3.33
CA LYS A 37 4.31 2.17 -3.97
C LYS A 37 4.36 3.69 -4.11
N LEU A 38 3.23 4.33 -4.42
CA LEU A 38 3.13 5.79 -4.46
C LEU A 38 3.35 6.43 -3.08
N ALA A 39 3.06 5.69 -2.01
CA ALA A 39 3.30 6.09 -0.63
C ALA A 39 4.70 5.72 -0.12
N GLU A 40 5.66 5.38 -1.00
CA GLU A 40 7.06 5.20 -0.62
C GLU A 40 7.87 6.49 -0.77
N CYS A 41 8.86 6.68 0.07
CA CYS A 41 9.82 7.77 -0.08
C CYS A 41 10.66 7.57 -1.35
N PRO A 42 10.77 8.56 -2.25
CA PRO A 42 11.51 8.42 -3.51
C PRO A 42 13.03 8.31 -3.34
N VAL A 43 13.53 8.45 -2.10
CA VAL A 43 14.97 8.42 -1.78
C VAL A 43 15.38 7.07 -1.24
N CYS A 44 14.66 6.56 -0.23
CA CYS A 44 15.02 5.31 0.44
C CYS A 44 14.04 4.15 0.15
N PHE A 45 12.94 4.42 -0.54
CA PHE A 45 11.89 3.44 -0.87
C PHE A 45 11.25 2.76 0.34
N TYR A 46 11.35 3.36 1.52
CA TYR A 46 10.57 2.96 2.68
C TYR A 46 9.21 3.66 2.67
N PRO A 47 8.15 3.03 3.22
CA PRO A 47 6.84 3.66 3.35
C PRO A 47 6.92 5.03 4.05
N LEU A 48 6.14 5.99 3.56
CA LEU A 48 5.94 7.29 4.19
C LEU A 48 5.02 7.15 5.40
N ASP A 49 5.27 7.97 6.41
CA ASP A 49 4.39 8.15 7.57
C ASP A 49 3.81 9.57 7.60
N VAL A 50 2.95 9.85 8.58
CA VAL A 50 2.34 11.18 8.78
C VAL A 50 3.35 12.27 9.16
N ALA A 51 4.60 11.90 9.47
CA ALA A 51 5.70 12.81 9.76
C ALA A 51 6.57 13.12 8.53
N HIS A 52 6.12 12.73 7.33
CA HIS A 52 6.79 13.11 6.09
C HIS A 52 6.90 14.64 5.91
N SER A 53 7.89 15.06 5.15
CA SER A 53 8.04 16.44 4.68
C SER A 53 7.55 16.54 3.24
N GLN A 54 6.90 17.66 2.91
CA GLN A 54 6.38 17.91 1.58
C GLN A 54 7.02 19.17 0.98
N CYS A 55 7.28 19.17 -0.33
CA CYS A 55 7.67 20.38 -1.05
C CYS A 55 6.46 21.22 -1.47
N ARG A 56 6.72 22.47 -1.92
CA ARG A 56 5.66 23.38 -2.43
C ARG A 56 4.74 22.74 -3.48
N ASN A 57 5.26 21.82 -4.28
CA ASN A 57 4.52 21.16 -5.37
C ASN A 57 3.82 19.86 -4.96
N GLY A 58 3.92 19.39 -3.71
CA GLY A 58 3.21 18.18 -3.28
C GLY A 58 4.05 16.92 -3.11
N HIS A 59 5.31 16.89 -3.59
CA HIS A 59 6.14 15.69 -3.42
C HIS A 59 6.52 15.47 -1.95
N ALA A 60 6.34 14.24 -1.48
CA ALA A 60 6.62 13.81 -0.12
C ALA A 60 7.96 13.05 -0.02
N VAL A 61 8.70 13.30 1.07
CA VAL A 61 9.95 12.62 1.42
C VAL A 61 9.91 12.35 2.93
N CYS A 62 10.38 11.18 3.38
CA CYS A 62 10.37 10.86 4.81
C CYS A 62 11.32 11.80 5.58
N SER A 63 11.01 12.05 6.86
CA SER A 63 11.75 12.96 7.74
C SER A 63 13.26 12.65 7.80
N SER A 64 13.62 11.37 7.84
CA SER A 64 15.01 10.91 7.86
C SER A 64 15.77 11.28 6.59
N CYS A 65 15.15 11.18 5.41
CA CYS A 65 15.77 11.59 4.14
C CYS A 65 15.80 13.11 3.97
N THR A 66 14.74 13.81 4.39
CA THR A 66 14.68 15.29 4.30
C THR A 66 15.78 15.95 5.13
N SER A 67 16.20 15.35 6.26
CA SER A 67 17.32 15.89 7.06
C SER A 67 18.64 16.06 6.30
N LYS A 68 18.80 15.35 5.17
CA LYS A 68 19.99 15.38 4.30
C LYS A 68 19.77 16.18 3.01
N LEU A 69 18.61 16.83 2.85
CA LEU A 69 18.19 17.48 1.62
C LEU A 69 17.74 18.93 1.87
N ASN A 70 18.25 19.86 1.06
CA ASN A 70 17.82 21.26 1.11
C ASN A 70 16.65 21.57 0.15
N MET A 71 16.44 20.73 -0.85
CA MET A 71 15.41 20.88 -1.89
C MET A 71 14.84 19.53 -2.27
N CYS A 72 13.62 19.53 -2.80
CA CYS A 72 12.94 18.34 -3.30
C CYS A 72 13.80 17.64 -4.37
N PRO A 73 14.09 16.33 -4.24
CA PRO A 73 14.91 15.62 -5.22
C PRO A 73 14.22 15.50 -6.58
N LEU A 74 12.87 15.46 -6.58
CA LEU A 74 12.03 15.26 -7.77
C LEU A 74 11.84 16.54 -8.59
N CYS A 75 11.58 17.69 -7.96
CA CYS A 75 11.24 18.93 -8.67
C CYS A 75 12.06 20.17 -8.25
N LYS A 76 13.05 20.00 -7.37
CA LYS A 76 13.96 21.07 -6.87
C LYS A 76 13.29 22.21 -6.10
N GLU A 77 12.02 22.11 -5.77
CA GLU A 77 11.32 23.07 -4.91
C GLU A 77 11.71 22.95 -3.43
N GLN A 78 11.51 24.04 -2.68
CA GLN A 78 11.74 24.04 -1.24
C GLN A 78 10.71 23.17 -0.50
N PHE A 79 11.17 22.51 0.56
CA PHE A 79 10.31 21.88 1.55
C PHE A 79 9.57 22.95 2.35
N VAL A 80 8.32 22.67 2.72
CA VAL A 80 7.47 23.56 3.49
C VAL A 80 7.08 22.93 4.82
N LEU A 81 6.96 23.76 5.85
CA LEU A 81 6.35 23.37 7.12
C LEU A 81 4.83 23.40 6.94
N SER A 82 4.28 22.31 6.42
CA SER A 82 2.83 22.12 6.27
C SER A 82 2.40 20.82 6.94
N LYS A 83 1.12 20.74 7.30
CA LYS A 83 0.46 19.51 7.75
C LYS A 83 -0.58 19.14 6.70
N PRO A 84 -0.23 18.40 5.64
CA PRO A 84 -1.15 18.07 4.57
C PRO A 84 -2.18 17.03 5.06
N THR A 85 -3.28 17.50 5.67
CA THR A 85 -4.29 16.65 6.33
C THR A 85 -4.79 15.51 5.44
N LEU A 86 -5.08 15.78 4.16
CA LEU A 86 -5.54 14.76 3.22
C LEU A 86 -4.48 13.66 3.01
N MET A 87 -3.22 14.04 2.80
CA MET A 87 -2.13 13.07 2.61
C MET A 87 -1.93 12.24 3.87
N ASN A 88 -1.94 12.87 5.05
CA ASN A 88 -1.81 12.16 6.32
C ASN A 88 -2.93 11.13 6.52
N GLN A 89 -4.18 11.51 6.23
CA GLN A 89 -5.32 10.60 6.28
C GLN A 89 -5.18 9.44 5.29
N LEU A 90 -4.66 9.67 4.09
CA LEU A 90 -4.40 8.59 3.12
C LEU A 90 -3.32 7.64 3.63
N LEU A 91 -2.20 8.15 4.13
CA LEU A 91 -1.10 7.34 4.67
C LEU A 91 -1.53 6.52 5.91
N ASP A 92 -2.43 7.04 6.73
CA ASP A 92 -2.98 6.33 7.90
C ASP A 92 -3.92 5.19 7.51
N ARG A 93 -4.61 5.30 6.37
CA ARG A 93 -5.58 4.29 5.91
C ARG A 93 -4.98 3.27 4.95
N LEU A 94 -3.84 3.59 4.34
CA LEU A 94 -3.15 2.65 3.48
C LEU A 94 -2.63 1.47 4.30
N PRO A 95 -2.88 0.23 3.84
CA PRO A 95 -2.22 -0.96 4.34
C PRO A 95 -0.71 -0.77 4.41
N LYS A 96 -0.13 -0.99 5.60
CA LYS A 96 1.32 -0.90 5.78
C LYS A 96 1.91 -2.30 5.69
N PRO A 97 2.92 -2.53 4.86
CA PRO A 97 3.66 -3.79 4.89
C PRO A 97 4.49 -3.86 6.17
N CYS A 98 4.85 -5.08 6.57
CA CYS A 98 5.88 -5.28 7.58
C CYS A 98 7.18 -4.54 7.18
N PRO A 99 7.87 -3.85 8.11
CA PRO A 99 9.14 -3.18 7.81
C PRO A 99 10.23 -4.15 7.29
N PHE A 100 10.12 -5.44 7.61
CA PHE A 100 11.02 -6.51 7.16
C PHE A 100 10.63 -7.12 5.81
N ILE A 101 9.73 -6.49 5.04
CA ILE A 101 9.34 -6.97 3.71
C ILE A 101 10.52 -7.13 2.75
N ARG A 102 11.54 -6.28 2.90
CA ARG A 102 12.78 -6.35 2.11
C ARG A 102 13.72 -7.47 2.55
N THR A 103 13.57 -7.97 3.78
CA THR A 103 14.33 -9.09 4.32
C THR A 103 13.67 -10.43 4.03
N GLY A 104 12.38 -10.43 3.68
CA GLY A 104 11.64 -11.60 3.20
C GLY A 104 10.23 -11.77 3.75
N CYS A 105 9.77 -10.90 4.66
CA CYS A 105 8.42 -10.99 5.21
C CYS A 105 7.36 -10.63 4.15
N SER A 106 6.34 -11.47 3.97
CA SER A 106 5.24 -11.20 3.02
C SER A 106 3.99 -10.60 3.67
N ALA A 107 4.04 -10.24 4.95
CA ALA A 107 2.90 -9.70 5.67
C ALA A 107 2.55 -8.28 5.20
N ILE A 108 1.34 -8.13 4.66
CA ILE A 108 0.71 -6.85 4.32
C ILE A 108 -0.46 -6.69 5.30
N LEU A 109 -0.51 -5.60 6.07
CA LEU A 109 -1.33 -5.50 7.29
C LEU A 109 -0.95 -6.55 8.34
N PRO A 110 0.30 -6.57 8.81
CA PRO A 110 0.65 -7.44 9.92
C PRO A 110 -0.22 -7.14 11.15
N GLU A 111 -0.50 -8.15 11.96
CA GLU A 111 -1.15 -7.97 13.26
C GLU A 111 -0.32 -7.03 14.15
N GLU A 112 -0.99 -6.33 15.07
CA GLU A 112 -0.29 -5.48 16.04
C GLU A 112 0.77 -6.30 16.78
N GLY A 113 1.99 -5.78 16.86
CA GLY A 113 3.12 -6.46 17.49
C GLY A 113 3.88 -7.46 16.61
N HIS A 114 3.47 -7.71 15.36
CA HIS A 114 4.19 -8.59 14.43
C HIS A 114 5.69 -8.33 14.34
N GLU A 115 6.10 -7.07 14.40
CA GLU A 115 7.50 -6.66 14.30
C GLU A 115 8.37 -7.23 15.43
N GLU A 116 7.79 -7.56 16.58
CA GLU A 116 8.50 -8.11 17.74
C GLU A 116 8.88 -9.58 17.57
N TYR A 117 8.07 -10.33 16.81
CA TYR A 117 8.23 -11.77 16.58
C TYR A 117 8.40 -12.14 15.11
N CYS A 118 8.62 -11.15 14.24
CA CYS A 118 8.87 -11.37 12.83
C CYS A 118 10.18 -12.17 12.64
N GLU A 119 10.10 -13.31 11.95
CA GLU A 119 11.25 -14.16 11.67
C GLU A 119 12.33 -13.46 10.81
N PHE A 120 11.98 -12.36 10.15
CA PHE A 120 12.84 -11.57 9.25
C PHE A 120 13.41 -10.29 9.90
N ARG A 121 13.29 -10.13 11.23
CA ARG A 121 13.78 -8.97 11.99
C ARG A 121 15.29 -8.73 11.89
#